data_AF-A0A259S4D8-F1
#
_entry.id   AF-A0A259S4D8-F1
#
_cell.length_a   1.000
_cell.length_b   1.000
_cell.length_c   1.000
_cell.angle_alpha   90.00
_cell.angle_beta   90.00
_cell.angle_gamma   90.00
#
_symmetry.space_group_name_H-M   'P 1'
#
loop_
_entity.id
_entity.type
_entity.pdbx_description
1 polymer ?
#
loop_
_entity_poly.entity_id
_entity_poly.type
_entity_poly.pdbx_seq_one_letter_code
_entity_poly.pdbx_strand_id
1 'polypeptide(L)'
;MNALNAQHDLPDFFWTGDTPAHCLSQTIGQTMRTGYAHHIQRLMVTGLYCLLAGVRPRAVHEWYLAVYVDAVEWVEIPNVIGMSQFADGGIMASKPYIASGSYIDRMSNYCANCPFHPKEAVGAKACPFTTLYWAFLDRHEKRFAQHPRLALQVKNLQRKSAEERALIRAQAESHLAGVMQKP
;
A
#
# COMPACT_ATOMS: atom_id res chain seq x y z
N MET A 1 8.98 3.33 -15.17
CA MET A 1 9.07 1.87 -15.01
C MET A 1 7.78 1.35 -14.37
N ASN A 2 7.36 0.11 -14.62
CA ASN A 2 6.14 -0.47 -14.04
C ASN A 2 6.20 -2.01 -13.97
N ALA A 3 7.23 -2.54 -13.31
CA ALA A 3 7.54 -3.97 -13.32
C ALA A 3 6.41 -4.87 -12.76
N LEU A 4 5.56 -4.35 -11.87
CA LEU A 4 4.43 -5.07 -11.27
C LEU A 4 3.12 -4.92 -12.06
N ASN A 5 3.12 -4.22 -13.19
CA ASN A 5 1.95 -3.95 -14.02
C ASN A 5 0.78 -3.32 -13.22
N ALA A 6 1.09 -2.32 -12.40
CA ALA A 6 0.10 -1.57 -11.64
C ALA A 6 -0.68 -0.62 -12.56
N GLN A 7 -2.01 -0.59 -12.45
CA GLN A 7 -2.91 0.06 -13.43
C GLN A 7 -3.91 1.03 -12.79
N HIS A 8 -4.09 1.02 -11.48
CA HIS A 8 -5.10 1.86 -10.84
C HIS A 8 -4.64 3.33 -10.74
N ASP A 9 -5.61 4.23 -10.74
CA ASP A 9 -5.37 5.63 -10.44
C ASP A 9 -5.01 5.83 -8.96
N LEU A 10 -4.52 7.03 -8.64
CA LEU A 10 -4.34 7.42 -7.25
C LEU A 10 -5.72 7.72 -6.66
N PRO A 11 -6.09 7.14 -5.50
CA PRO A 11 -7.38 7.45 -4.86
C PRO A 11 -7.50 8.93 -4.52
N ASP A 12 -8.68 9.50 -4.70
CA ASP A 12 -8.91 10.93 -4.48
C ASP A 12 -8.63 11.38 -3.05
N PHE A 13 -8.78 10.50 -2.05
CA PHE A 13 -8.48 10.81 -0.66
C PHE A 13 -7.01 11.15 -0.41
N PHE A 14 -6.08 10.86 -1.34
CA PHE A 14 -4.70 11.33 -1.24
C PHE A 14 -4.58 12.85 -1.34
N TRP A 15 -5.57 13.52 -1.91
CA TRP A 15 -5.63 14.98 -2.02
C TRP A 15 -6.49 15.64 -0.95
N THR A 16 -7.34 14.89 -0.24
CA THR A 16 -8.27 15.42 0.77
C THR A 16 -7.97 14.97 2.19
N GLY A 17 -7.30 13.83 2.37
CA GLY A 17 -7.15 13.13 3.65
C GLY A 17 -8.43 12.48 4.17
N ASP A 18 -9.51 12.51 3.40
CA ASP A 18 -10.83 11.99 3.78
C ASP A 18 -10.90 10.46 3.54
N THR A 19 -10.51 9.71 4.56
CA THR A 19 -10.54 8.25 4.53
C THR A 19 -10.78 7.71 5.94
N PRO A 20 -11.59 6.64 6.09
CA PRO A 20 -11.82 6.02 7.40
C PRO A 20 -10.57 5.33 7.95
N ALA A 21 -9.56 5.06 7.12
CA ALA A 21 -8.31 4.45 7.57
C ALA A 21 -7.47 5.47 8.33
N HIS A 22 -7.49 5.40 9.66
CA HIS A 22 -6.92 6.43 10.54
C HIS A 22 -5.43 6.73 10.26
N CYS A 23 -4.61 5.71 9.97
CA CYS A 23 -3.19 5.91 9.62
C CYS A 23 -2.99 6.75 8.35
N LEU A 24 -3.81 6.53 7.32
CA LEU A 24 -3.80 7.30 6.07
C LEU A 24 -4.32 8.72 6.32
N SER A 25 -5.46 8.86 6.98
CA SER A 25 -6.03 10.18 7.30
C SER A 25 -5.07 11.05 8.09
N GLN A 26 -4.43 10.51 9.13
CA GLN A 26 -3.44 11.22 9.93
C GLN A 26 -2.20 11.60 9.12
N THR A 27 -1.65 10.66 8.33
CA THR A 27 -0.44 10.90 7.54
C THR A 27 -0.67 11.91 6.43
N ILE A 28 -1.74 11.74 5.65
CA ILE A 28 -2.09 12.65 4.55
C ILE A 28 -2.49 14.02 5.12
N GLY A 29 -3.28 14.06 6.18
CA GLY A 29 -3.66 15.31 6.85
C GLY A 29 -2.46 16.07 7.41
N GLN A 30 -1.46 15.38 7.96
CA GLN A 30 -0.18 15.99 8.36
C GLN A 30 0.54 16.58 7.14
N THR A 31 0.71 15.78 6.08
CA THR A 31 1.33 16.22 4.82
C THR A 31 0.65 17.46 4.24
N MET A 32 -0.69 17.52 4.22
CA MET A 32 -1.40 18.70 3.71
C MET A 32 -1.18 19.96 4.55
N ARG A 33 -1.01 19.82 5.88
CA ARG A 33 -0.80 20.97 6.78
C ARG A 33 0.63 21.49 6.77
N THR A 34 1.61 20.60 6.61
CA THR A 34 3.03 20.92 6.86
C THR A 34 3.93 20.72 5.64
N GLY A 35 3.43 20.08 4.59
CA GLY A 35 4.24 19.57 3.49
C GLY A 35 5.31 18.57 3.95
N TYR A 36 5.10 17.88 5.08
CA TYR A 36 6.07 16.98 5.68
C TYR A 36 5.42 15.73 6.29
N ALA A 37 5.99 14.58 5.93
CA ALA A 37 5.86 13.32 6.66
C ALA A 37 7.25 12.71 6.82
N HIS A 38 7.51 12.01 7.92
CA HIS A 38 8.81 11.35 8.11
C HIS A 38 8.93 10.09 7.24
N HIS A 39 10.15 9.57 7.09
CA HIS A 39 10.45 8.49 6.15
C HIS A 39 9.51 7.26 6.27
N ILE A 40 9.26 6.75 7.49
CA ILE A 40 8.41 5.55 7.63
C ILE A 40 6.92 5.79 7.36
N GLN A 41 6.40 7.01 7.53
CA GLN A 41 5.06 7.39 7.07
C GLN A 41 5.00 7.34 5.53
N ARG A 42 6.00 7.95 4.88
CA ARG A 42 6.14 7.93 3.42
C ARG A 42 6.22 6.51 2.89
N LEU A 43 7.07 5.65 3.47
CA LEU A 43 7.30 4.30 2.95
C LEU A 43 6.18 3.33 3.32
N MET A 44 5.81 3.27 4.61
CA MET A 44 4.99 2.18 5.15
C MET A 44 3.54 2.56 5.46
N VAL A 45 3.12 3.79 5.15
CA VAL A 45 1.70 4.18 5.21
C VAL A 45 1.20 4.50 3.81
N THR A 46 1.57 5.65 3.25
CA THR A 46 1.07 6.09 1.93
C THR A 46 1.68 5.25 0.80
N GLY A 47 3.00 5.03 0.82
CA GLY A 47 3.70 4.26 -0.21
C GLY A 47 3.29 2.79 -0.23
N LEU A 48 3.21 2.17 0.96
CA LEU A 48 2.70 0.81 1.13
C LEU A 48 1.28 0.68 0.59
N TYR A 49 0.38 1.62 0.90
CA TYR A 49 -0.99 1.57 0.40
C TYR A 49 -1.01 1.59 -1.13
N CYS A 50 -0.30 2.53 -1.76
CA CYS A 50 -0.24 2.64 -3.23
C CYS A 50 0.30 1.35 -3.89
N LEU A 51 1.36 0.77 -3.31
CA LEU A 51 1.95 -0.46 -3.80
C LEU A 51 0.95 -1.63 -3.75
N LEU A 52 0.29 -1.81 -2.60
CA LEU A 52 -0.66 -2.90 -2.41
C LEU A 52 -1.91 -2.72 -3.29
N ALA A 53 -2.43 -1.50 -3.36
CA ALA A 53 -3.57 -1.11 -4.17
C ALA A 53 -3.28 -1.19 -5.68
N GLY A 54 -2.01 -1.28 -6.10
CA GLY A 54 -1.65 -1.36 -7.51
C GLY A 54 -1.84 -0.03 -8.25
N VAL A 55 -1.54 1.08 -7.57
CA VAL A 55 -1.55 2.43 -8.14
C VAL A 55 -0.40 2.59 -9.14
N ARG A 56 -0.67 3.24 -10.28
CA ARG A 56 0.34 3.50 -11.31
C ARG A 56 1.54 4.24 -10.70
N PRO A 57 2.78 3.73 -10.82
CA PRO A 57 3.96 4.34 -10.20
C PRO A 57 4.16 5.81 -10.58
N ARG A 58 3.75 6.18 -11.81
CA ARG A 58 3.76 7.57 -12.27
C ARG A 58 2.85 8.48 -11.42
N ALA A 59 1.62 8.05 -11.12
CA ALA A 59 0.70 8.83 -10.30
C ALA A 59 1.19 8.95 -8.84
N VAL A 60 1.83 7.90 -8.33
CA VAL A 60 2.50 7.96 -7.01
C VAL A 60 3.62 8.99 -7.04
N HIS A 61 4.51 8.92 -8.04
CA HIS A 61 5.60 9.88 -8.23
C HIS A 61 5.10 11.33 -8.29
N GLU A 62 4.09 11.60 -9.13
CA GLU A 62 3.50 12.94 -9.28
C GLU A 62 2.95 13.47 -7.95
N TRP A 63 2.32 12.62 -7.13
CA TRP A 63 1.84 13.03 -5.80
C TRP A 63 2.98 13.32 -4.83
N TYR A 64 3.96 12.42 -4.70
CA TYR A 64 5.10 12.63 -3.79
C TYR A 64 5.91 13.87 -4.14
N LEU A 65 6.10 14.14 -5.44
CA LEU A 65 6.78 15.34 -5.92
C LEU A 65 5.99 16.62 -5.62
N ALA A 66 4.66 16.56 -5.61
CA ALA A 66 3.80 17.71 -5.37
C ALA A 66 3.65 18.10 -3.89
N VAL A 67 3.62 17.11 -2.98
CA VAL A 67 3.12 17.34 -1.60
C VAL A 67 4.18 17.54 -0.53
N TYR A 68 5.45 17.19 -0.77
CA TYR A 68 6.51 17.34 0.22
C TYR A 68 7.44 18.52 -0.10
N VAL A 69 7.72 19.36 0.89
CA VAL A 69 8.59 20.56 0.73
C VAL A 69 10.04 20.23 0.38
N ASP A 70 10.46 19.00 0.66
CA ASP A 70 11.79 18.48 0.36
C ASP A 70 11.83 17.62 -0.92
N ALA A 71 10.72 17.56 -1.67
CA ALA A 71 10.64 16.77 -2.88
C ALA A 71 11.30 17.49 -4.07
N VAL A 72 12.43 16.97 -4.49
CA VAL A 72 13.09 17.28 -5.76
C VAL A 72 13.32 15.97 -6.52
N GLU A 73 13.11 16.00 -7.83
CA GLU A 73 12.98 14.80 -8.66
C GLU A 73 14.13 13.79 -8.48
N TRP A 74 15.37 14.28 -8.41
CA TRP A 74 16.56 13.43 -8.27
C TRP A 74 16.62 12.64 -6.94
N VAL A 75 15.98 13.13 -5.87
CA VAL A 75 15.84 12.40 -4.59
C VAL A 75 14.57 11.57 -4.59
N GLU A 76 13.47 12.12 -5.12
CA GLU A 76 12.14 11.53 -5.00
C GLU A 76 11.98 10.27 -5.88
N ILE A 77 12.38 10.33 -7.15
CA ILE A 77 12.22 9.22 -8.11
C ILE A 77 12.81 7.90 -7.60
N PRO A 78 14.08 7.82 -7.14
CA PRO A 78 14.65 6.55 -6.69
C PRO A 78 13.93 6.01 -5.43
N ASN A 79 13.44 6.90 -4.56
CA ASN A 79 12.67 6.52 -3.38
C ASN A 79 11.27 5.99 -3.75
N VAL A 80 10.57 6.61 -4.70
CA VAL A 80 9.23 6.19 -5.08
C VAL A 80 9.26 5.02 -6.05
N ILE A 81 9.93 5.15 -7.20
CA ILE A 81 9.94 4.12 -8.25
C ILE A 81 10.67 2.86 -7.80
N GLY A 82 11.83 3.03 -7.14
CA GLY A 82 12.65 1.91 -6.70
C GLY A 82 12.22 1.35 -5.35
N MET A 83 12.45 2.12 -4.28
CA MET A 83 12.25 1.64 -2.91
C MET A 83 10.78 1.37 -2.58
N SER A 84 9.89 2.34 -2.81
CA SER A 84 8.51 2.26 -2.36
C SER A 84 7.65 1.37 -3.26
N GLN A 85 7.69 1.57 -4.57
CA GLN A 85 6.77 0.91 -5.50
C GLN A 85 7.36 -0.33 -6.18
N PHE A 86 8.66 -0.62 -6.01
CA PHE A 86 9.34 -1.75 -6.65
C PHE A 86 9.09 -1.81 -8.17
N ALA A 87 8.86 -0.64 -8.77
CA ALA A 87 8.46 -0.50 -10.16
C ALA A 87 9.63 -0.69 -11.12
N ASP A 88 10.86 -0.59 -10.62
CA ASP A 88 12.11 -0.92 -11.29
C ASP A 88 12.41 -2.44 -11.31
N GLY A 89 11.61 -3.27 -10.64
CA GLY A 89 11.81 -4.71 -10.58
C GLY A 89 12.97 -5.17 -9.68
N GLY A 90 13.50 -4.28 -8.84
CA GLY A 90 14.52 -4.59 -7.84
C GLY A 90 15.92 -4.09 -8.17
N ILE A 91 16.05 -3.04 -8.98
CA ILE A 91 17.34 -2.37 -9.25
C ILE A 91 17.83 -1.67 -7.97
N MET A 92 16.96 -0.93 -7.30
CA MET A 92 17.29 -0.16 -6.09
C MET A 92 17.08 -0.96 -4.79
N ALA A 93 16.07 -1.83 -4.74
CA ALA A 93 15.69 -2.56 -3.54
C ALA A 93 15.64 -4.06 -3.81
N SER A 94 16.11 -4.87 -2.86
CA SER A 94 16.12 -6.34 -2.99
C SER A 94 14.79 -7.02 -2.66
N LYS A 95 13.77 -6.25 -2.26
CA LYS A 95 12.38 -6.71 -2.08
C LYS A 95 11.41 -5.53 -2.15
N PRO A 96 10.15 -5.74 -2.55
CA PRO A 96 9.10 -4.76 -2.32
C PRO A 96 8.82 -4.65 -0.82
N TYR A 97 8.64 -3.42 -0.33
CA TYR A 97 8.29 -3.14 1.07
C TYR A 97 6.79 -3.33 1.29
N ILE A 98 6.34 -4.60 1.33
CA ILE A 98 4.95 -4.97 1.64
C ILE A 98 4.78 -5.39 3.09
N ALA A 99 3.65 -5.01 3.69
CA ALA A 99 3.24 -5.43 5.02
C ALA A 99 1.72 -5.38 5.17
N SER A 100 1.17 -6.14 6.12
CA SER A 100 -0.24 -6.06 6.50
C SER A 100 -0.48 -4.98 7.56
N GLY A 101 -1.74 -4.78 7.96
CA GLY A 101 -2.13 -3.90 9.07
C GLY A 101 -1.42 -4.24 10.39
N SER A 102 -1.03 -5.50 10.62
CA SER A 102 -0.25 -5.92 11.80
C SER A 102 1.09 -5.20 11.94
N TYR A 103 1.71 -4.76 10.84
CA TYR A 103 2.93 -3.95 10.91
C TYR A 103 2.64 -2.55 11.43
N ILE A 104 1.61 -1.90 10.89
CA ILE A 104 1.20 -0.54 11.31
C ILE A 104 0.79 -0.56 12.78
N ASP A 105 0.04 -1.57 13.20
CA ASP A 105 -0.37 -1.79 14.60
C ASP A 105 0.83 -1.90 15.55
N ARG A 106 1.88 -2.64 15.15
CA ARG A 106 3.07 -2.80 15.99
C ARG A 106 3.96 -1.56 16.03
N MET A 107 4.01 -0.78 14.95
CA MET A 107 4.97 0.31 14.77
C MET A 107 4.37 1.70 15.01
N SER A 108 3.10 1.78 15.39
CA SER A 108 2.38 3.03 15.61
C SER A 108 1.27 2.85 16.64
N ASN A 109 0.61 3.96 16.99
CA ASN A 109 -0.61 3.97 17.79
C ASN A 109 -1.88 4.20 16.94
N TYR A 110 -1.79 4.20 15.60
CA TYR A 110 -2.92 4.53 14.74
C TYR A 110 -4.09 3.54 14.88
N CYS A 111 -3.79 2.26 15.09
CA CYS A 111 -4.80 1.21 15.12
C CYS A 111 -5.72 1.29 16.35
N ALA A 112 -5.30 1.93 17.44
CA ALA A 112 -6.09 2.05 18.67
C ALA A 112 -7.39 2.85 18.48
N ASN A 113 -7.38 3.82 17.56
CA ASN A 113 -8.54 4.67 17.25
C ASN A 113 -9.07 4.44 15.81
N CYS A 114 -8.69 3.31 15.19
CA CYS A 114 -9.09 2.99 13.83
C CYS A 114 -10.40 2.19 13.84
N PRO A 115 -11.36 2.46 12.94
CA PRO A 115 -12.57 1.64 12.82
C PRO A 115 -12.28 0.21 12.31
N PHE A 116 -11.09 -0.01 11.74
CA PHE A 116 -10.67 -1.29 11.19
C PHE A 116 -9.74 -2.06 12.12
N HIS A 117 -9.92 -3.37 12.18
CA HIS A 117 -9.09 -4.29 12.94
C HIS A 117 -7.87 -4.75 12.12
N PRO A 118 -6.63 -4.51 12.57
CA PRO A 118 -5.41 -4.69 11.76
C PRO A 118 -5.14 -6.14 11.34
N LYS A 119 -5.71 -7.12 12.03
CA LYS A 119 -5.50 -8.55 11.74
C LYS A 119 -6.59 -9.18 10.86
N GLU A 120 -7.68 -8.46 10.60
CA GLU A 120 -8.80 -8.96 9.79
C GLU A 120 -8.57 -8.63 8.31
N ALA A 121 -8.72 -9.65 7.46
CA ALA A 121 -8.54 -9.54 6.00
C ALA A 121 -9.87 -9.52 5.22
N VAL A 122 -10.98 -9.86 5.88
CA VAL A 122 -12.33 -9.94 5.30
C VAL A 122 -13.35 -9.53 6.37
N GLY A 123 -14.49 -8.99 5.94
CA GLY A 123 -15.56 -8.52 6.82
C GLY A 123 -15.58 -7.01 7.02
N ALA A 124 -16.63 -6.51 7.69
CA ALA A 124 -16.93 -5.08 7.78
C ALA A 124 -15.84 -4.24 8.50
N LYS A 125 -15.05 -4.87 9.38
CA LYS A 125 -13.95 -4.23 10.10
C LYS A 125 -12.58 -4.60 9.54
N ALA A 126 -12.50 -5.27 8.39
CA ALA A 126 -11.23 -5.68 7.81
C ALA A 126 -10.35 -4.46 7.51
N CYS A 127 -9.08 -4.53 7.91
CA CYS A 127 -8.12 -3.49 7.59
C CYS A 127 -7.82 -3.52 6.08
N PRO A 128 -7.93 -2.38 5.36
CA PRO A 128 -7.59 -2.33 3.95
C PRO A 128 -6.16 -2.81 3.65
N PHE A 129 -5.18 -2.49 4.52
CA PHE A 129 -3.81 -2.96 4.35
C PHE A 129 -3.70 -4.49 4.43
N THR A 130 -4.41 -5.12 5.35
CA THR A 130 -4.36 -6.59 5.51
C THR A 130 -5.06 -7.29 4.36
N THR A 131 -6.21 -6.78 3.93
CA THR A 131 -6.93 -7.24 2.75
C THR A 131 -6.05 -7.15 1.50
N LEU A 132 -5.54 -5.95 1.21
CA LEU A 132 -4.73 -5.68 0.02
C LEU A 132 -3.37 -6.39 0.07
N TYR A 133 -2.80 -6.62 1.25
CA TYR A 133 -1.56 -7.41 1.40
C TYR A 133 -1.73 -8.84 0.88
N TRP A 134 -2.80 -9.52 1.30
CA TRP A 134 -3.08 -10.87 0.83
C TRP A 134 -3.46 -10.89 -0.64
N ALA A 135 -4.27 -9.93 -1.11
CA ALA A 135 -4.60 -9.80 -2.53
C ALA A 135 -3.37 -9.51 -3.40
N PHE A 136 -2.40 -8.73 -2.92
CA PHE A 136 -1.13 -8.47 -3.60
C PHE A 136 -0.31 -9.76 -3.75
N LEU A 137 -0.15 -10.53 -2.67
CA LEU A 137 0.57 -11.81 -2.73
C LEU A 137 -0.13 -12.80 -3.64
N ASP A 138 -1.47 -12.82 -3.64
CA ASP A 138 -2.30 -13.66 -4.50
C ASP A 138 -2.08 -13.34 -5.98
N ARG A 139 -2.17 -12.05 -6.35
CA ARG A 139 -1.96 -11.56 -7.72
C ARG A 139 -0.55 -11.84 -8.23
N HIS A 140 0.46 -11.77 -7.36
CA HIS A 140 1.86 -11.92 -7.73
C HIS A 140 2.47 -13.25 -7.25
N GLU A 141 1.65 -14.26 -6.92
CA GLU A 141 2.09 -15.52 -6.33
C GLU A 141 3.19 -16.18 -7.16
N LYS A 142 2.95 -16.36 -8.47
CA LYS A 142 3.91 -16.98 -9.40
C LYS A 142 5.25 -16.24 -9.43
N ARG A 143 5.22 -14.91 -9.40
CA ARG A 143 6.43 -14.07 -9.45
C ARG A 143 7.25 -14.19 -8.16
N PHE A 144 6.60 -14.29 -7.02
CA PHE A 144 7.27 -14.25 -5.71
C PHE A 144 7.45 -15.61 -5.05
N ALA A 145 6.91 -16.70 -5.62
CA ALA A 145 7.01 -18.05 -5.07
C ALA A 145 8.44 -18.50 -4.79
N GLN A 146 9.40 -18.09 -5.63
CA GLN A 146 10.83 -18.41 -5.49
C GLN A 146 11.68 -17.21 -5.02
N HIS A 147 11.05 -16.09 -4.66
CA HIS A 147 11.79 -14.88 -4.32
C HIS A 147 12.43 -15.03 -2.91
N PRO A 148 13.74 -14.81 -2.73
CA PRO A 148 14.46 -15.13 -1.49
C PRO A 148 13.87 -14.51 -0.22
N ARG A 149 13.28 -13.30 -0.33
CA ARG A 149 12.71 -12.55 0.80
C ARG A 149 11.18 -12.60 0.91
N LEU A 150 10.50 -13.24 -0.04
CA LEU A 150 9.02 -13.27 -0.12
C LEU A 150 8.44 -14.68 -0.18
N ALA A 151 9.27 -15.70 -0.46
CA ALA A 151 8.82 -17.09 -0.56
C ALA A 151 8.10 -17.56 0.71
N LEU A 152 8.51 -17.10 1.91
CA LEU A 152 7.82 -17.46 3.16
C LEU A 152 6.40 -16.86 3.23
N GLN A 153 6.24 -15.62 2.81
CA GLN A 153 4.95 -14.93 2.77
C GLN A 153 4.03 -15.60 1.74
N VAL A 154 4.56 -16.00 0.59
CA VAL A 154 3.83 -16.79 -0.40
C VAL A 154 3.43 -18.17 0.15
N LYS A 155 4.31 -18.86 0.88
CA LYS A 155 3.95 -20.11 1.58
C LYS A 155 2.82 -19.91 2.59
N ASN A 156 2.77 -18.77 3.28
CA ASN A 156 1.66 -18.45 4.17
C ASN A 156 0.35 -18.22 3.40
N LEU A 157 0.41 -17.56 2.24
CA LEU A 157 -0.76 -17.44 1.35
C LEU A 157 -1.25 -18.83 0.89
N GLN A 158 -0.34 -19.74 0.53
CA GLN A 158 -0.68 -21.09 0.07
C GLN A 158 -1.37 -21.97 1.12
N ARG A 159 -1.30 -21.60 2.40
CA ARG A 159 -2.03 -22.26 3.49
C ARG A 159 -3.49 -21.79 3.61
N LYS A 160 -3.86 -20.69 2.97
CA LYS A 160 -5.24 -20.19 2.94
C LYS A 160 -6.08 -21.04 2.00
N SER A 161 -7.33 -21.30 2.38
CA SER A 161 -8.25 -22.04 1.52
C SER A 161 -8.58 -21.24 0.25
N ALA A 162 -9.02 -21.94 -0.80
CA ALA A 162 -9.46 -21.29 -2.04
C ALA A 162 -10.62 -20.32 -1.78
N GLU A 163 -11.52 -20.68 -0.86
CA GLU A 163 -12.66 -19.87 -0.43
C GLU A 163 -12.20 -18.59 0.28
N GLU A 164 -11.27 -18.70 1.24
CA GLU A 164 -10.72 -17.53 1.93
C GLU A 164 -10.02 -16.57 0.94
N ARG A 165 -9.25 -17.11 -0.01
CA ARG A 165 -8.62 -16.30 -1.06
C ARG A 165 -9.64 -15.61 -1.95
N ALA A 166 -10.75 -16.27 -2.28
CA ALA A 166 -11.82 -15.66 -3.07
C ALA A 166 -12.50 -14.51 -2.32
N LEU A 167 -12.77 -14.66 -1.02
CA LEU A 167 -13.33 -13.59 -0.19
C LEU A 167 -12.37 -12.40 -0.07
N ILE A 168 -11.07 -12.65 0.11
CA ILE A 168 -10.05 -11.60 0.15
C ILE A 168 -10.00 -10.82 -1.18
N ARG A 169 -10.05 -11.52 -2.32
CA ARG A 169 -10.09 -10.86 -3.64
C ARG A 169 -11.33 -9.98 -3.79
N ALA A 170 -12.50 -10.52 -3.48
CA ALA A 170 -13.76 -9.76 -3.56
C ALA A 170 -13.76 -8.53 -2.63
N GLN A 171 -13.26 -8.68 -1.40
CA GLN A 171 -13.11 -7.57 -0.45
C GLN A 171 -12.13 -6.49 -0.98
N ALA A 172 -11.00 -6.91 -1.56
CA ALA A 172 -10.03 -6.00 -2.17
C ALA A 172 -10.62 -5.24 -3.36
N GLU A 173 -11.33 -5.93 -4.26
CA GLU A 173 -12.00 -5.31 -5.40
C GLU A 173 -13.07 -4.30 -4.96
N SER A 174 -13.89 -4.66 -3.98
CA SER A 174 -14.89 -3.75 -3.40
C SER A 174 -14.25 -2.49 -2.79
N HIS A 175 -13.16 -2.66 -2.02
CA HIS A 175 -12.41 -1.54 -1.46
C HIS A 175 -11.86 -0.62 -2.56
N LEU A 176 -11.23 -1.18 -3.58
CA LEU A 176 -10.66 -0.40 -4.69
C LEU A 176 -11.76 0.29 -5.52
N ALA A 177 -12.87 -0.40 -5.81
CA ALA A 177 -14.00 0.21 -6.50
C ALA A 177 -14.61 1.37 -5.70
N GLY A 178 -14.63 1.30 -4.37
CA GLY A 178 -15.16 2.37 -3.51
C GLY A 178 -14.25 3.60 -3.39
N VAL A 179 -12.93 3.44 -3.53
CA VAL A 179 -11.96 4.54 -3.33
C VAL A 179 -11.36 5.11 -4.62
N MET A 180 -11.54 4.41 -5.75
CA MET A 180 -11.04 4.85 -7.07
C MET A 180 -12.12 5.55 -7.91
N GLN A 181 -13.34 5.70 -7.41
CA GLN A 181 -14.37 6.48 -8.07
C GLN A 181 -14.02 7.97 -7.97
N LYS A 182 -13.80 8.60 -9.12
CA LYS A 182 -13.92 10.06 -9.23
C LYS A 182 -15.39 10.44 -9.15
N PRO A 183 -15.74 11.55 -8.48
CA PRO A 183 -17.08 12.10 -8.51
C PRO A 183 -17.56 12.39 -9.94
#